data_AF-A0A4Y8ZVS5-F1
#
_entry.id   AF-A0A4Y8ZVS5-F1
#
_cell.length_a   1.000
_cell.length_b   1.000
_cell.length_c   1.000
_cell.angle_alpha   90.00
_cell.angle_beta   90.00
_cell.angle_gamma   90.00
#
_symmetry.space_group_name_H-M   'P 1'
#
loop_
_entity.id
_entity.type
_entity.pdbx_description
1 polymer ?
#
loop_
_entity_poly.entity_id
_entity_poly.type
_entity_poly.pdbx_seq_one_letter_code
_entity_poly.pdbx_strand_id
1 'polypeptide(L)'
;MLALFQIIDLLLRVLMWIIILQAVLSWLVAFNVINTHNDGVRRFLMALDRLTEPLYRPLRRVLPDFGGIDLAPMVVILIIIILRDILLPNIFATLIGG
;
A
#
# COMPACT_ATOMS: atom_id res chain seq x y z
N MET A 1 -11.77 -24.58 -2.47
CA MET A 1 -11.91 -23.43 -1.54
C MET A 1 -10.57 -23.00 -0.94
N LEU A 2 -9.77 -23.91 -0.35
CA LEU A 2 -8.45 -23.59 0.22
C LEU A 2 -7.47 -22.94 -0.77
N ALA A 3 -7.35 -23.46 -1.99
CA ALA A 3 -6.45 -22.91 -3.01
C ALA A 3 -6.81 -21.46 -3.40
N LEU A 4 -8.10 -21.13 -3.50
CA LEU A 4 -8.54 -19.76 -3.79
C LEU A 4 -8.15 -18.80 -2.66
N PHE A 5 -8.36 -19.21 -1.40
CA PHE A 5 -7.94 -18.44 -0.23
C PHE A 5 -6.42 -18.18 -0.24
N GLN A 6 -5.61 -19.21 -0.52
CA GLN A 6 -4.15 -19.08 -0.59
C GLN A 6 -3.70 -18.14 -1.72
N ILE A 7 -4.35 -18.19 -2.88
CA ILE A 7 -4.05 -17.27 -3.99
C ILE A 7 -4.37 -15.84 -3.59
N ILE A 8 -5.51 -15.58 -2.96
CA ILE A 8 -5.88 -14.22 -2.53
C ILE A 8 -4.92 -13.73 -1.43
N ASP A 9 -4.58 -14.56 -0.44
CA ASP A 9 -3.60 -14.20 0.59
C ASP A 9 -2.23 -13.86 -0.03
N LEU A 10 -1.77 -14.66 -1.00
CA LEU A 10 -0.54 -14.39 -1.73
C LEU A 10 -0.58 -13.05 -2.46
N LEU A 11 -1.67 -12.77 -3.19
CA LEU A 11 -1.84 -11.52 -3.92
C LEU A 11 -1.83 -10.31 -2.97
N LEU A 12 -2.52 -10.41 -1.82
CA LEU A 12 -2.50 -9.35 -0.81
C LEU A 12 -1.11 -9.17 -0.19
N ARG A 13 -0.36 -10.26 0.06
CA ARG A 13 1.05 -10.15 0.53
C ARG A 13 1.94 -9.45 -0.48
N VAL A 14 1.85 -9.83 -1.76
CA VAL A 14 2.64 -9.20 -2.82
C VAL A 14 2.32 -7.73 -2.93
N LEU A 15 1.03 -7.39 -2.93
CA LEU A 15 0.56 -6.01 -2.96
C LEU A 15 1.05 -5.20 -1.75
N MET A 16 1.01 -5.79 -0.55
CA MET A 16 1.56 -5.19 0.67
C MET A 16 3.06 -4.88 0.54
N TRP A 17 3.86 -5.84 0.06
CA TRP A 17 5.31 -5.63 -0.12
C TRP A 17 5.63 -4.56 -1.17
N ILE A 18 4.84 -4.48 -2.25
CA ILE A 18 4.97 -3.42 -3.26
C ILE A 18 4.71 -2.05 -2.63
N ILE A 19 3.66 -1.92 -1.81
CA ILE A 19 3.32 -0.67 -1.13
C ILE A 19 4.37 -0.29 -0.10
N ILE A 20 4.90 -1.26 0.66
CA ILE A 20 6.01 -1.04 1.58
C ILE A 20 7.24 -0.51 0.83
N LEU A 21 7.62 -1.14 -0.28
CA LEU A 21 8.75 -0.71 -1.09
C LEU A 21 8.53 0.73 -1.62
N GLN A 22 7.33 1.04 -2.12
CA GLN A 22 6.97 2.37 -2.57
C GLN A 22 7.05 3.41 -1.44
N ALA A 23 6.54 3.09 -0.25
CA ALA A 23 6.57 3.96 0.92
C ALA A 23 8.01 4.27 1.34
N VAL A 24 8.86 3.24 1.41
CA VAL A 24 10.28 3.39 1.73
C VAL A 24 10.99 4.25 0.68
N LEU A 25 10.76 4.00 -0.61
CA LEU A 25 11.34 4.82 -1.68
C LEU A 25 10.88 6.29 -1.61
N SER A 26 9.60 6.52 -1.31
CA SER A 26 9.04 7.85 -1.12
C SER A 26 9.74 8.59 0.03
N TRP A 27 9.94 7.92 1.18
CA TRP A 27 10.69 8.50 2.30
C TRP A 27 12.15 8.76 1.97
N LEU A 28 12.84 7.83 1.30
CA LEU A 28 14.24 8.03 0.91
C LEU A 28 14.41 9.27 0.02
N VAL A 29 13.42 9.57 -0.83
CA VAL A 29 13.38 10.78 -1.63
C VAL A 29 13.06 12.02 -0.78
N ALA A 30 12.02 11.94 0.06
CA ALA A 30 11.59 13.06 0.92
C ALA A 30 12.70 13.52 1.89
N PHE A 31 13.49 12.59 2.43
CA PHE A 31 14.63 12.87 3.30
C PHE A 31 15.92 13.21 2.53
N ASN A 32 15.86 13.45 1.22
CA ASN A 32 17.01 13.74 0.35
C ASN A 32 18.14 12.68 0.44
N VAL A 33 17.81 11.44 0.82
CA VAL A 33 18.76 10.32 0.83
C VAL A 33 19.05 9.90 -0.61
N ILE A 34 18.03 9.91 -1.47
CA ILE A 34 18.14 9.66 -2.91
C ILE A 34 17.93 10.96 -3.68
N ASN A 35 18.90 11.30 -4.51
CA ASN A 35 18.88 12.54 -5.27
C ASN A 35 17.99 12.40 -6.53
N THR A 36 16.85 13.09 -6.56
CA THR A 36 15.89 13.05 -7.69
C THR A 36 16.29 13.88 -8.90
N HIS A 37 17.55 14.32 -8.97
CA HIS A 37 18.10 15.08 -10.09
C HIS A 37 18.18 14.26 -11.38
N ASN A 38 18.13 12.92 -11.29
CA ASN A 38 18.03 12.04 -12.46
C ASN A 38 16.57 12.00 -12.95
N ASP A 39 16.34 12.40 -14.21
CA ASP A 39 15.02 12.41 -14.85
C ASP A 39 14.28 11.06 -14.77
N GLY A 40 15.02 9.94 -14.73
CA GLY A 40 14.45 8.60 -14.57
C GLY A 40 13.75 8.40 -13.22
N VAL A 41 14.38 8.82 -12.11
CA VAL A 41 13.81 8.68 -10.76
C VAL A 41 12.58 9.58 -10.62
N ARG A 42 12.66 10.82 -11.12
CA ARG A 42 11.53 11.75 -11.10
C ARG A 42 10.32 11.23 -11.87
N ARG A 43 10.52 10.68 -13.07
CA ARG A 43 9.43 10.10 -13.89
C ARG A 43 8.81 8.87 -13.22
N PHE A 44 9.63 8.02 -12.61
CA PHE A 44 9.16 6.84 -11.89
C PHE A 44 8.30 7.22 -10.67
N LEU A 45 8.73 8.22 -9.89
CA LEU A 45 7.95 8.74 -8.77
C LEU A 45 6.64 9.37 -9.23
N MET A 46 6.63 10.17 -10.29
CA MET A 46 5.40 10.74 -10.86
C MET A 46 4.44 9.66 -11.38
N ALA A 47 4.97 8.58 -11.97
CA ALA A 47 4.16 7.46 -12.43
C ALA A 47 3.53 6.69 -11.25
N LEU A 48 4.32 6.43 -10.21
CA LEU A 48 3.85 5.83 -8.97
C LEU A 48 2.78 6.69 -8.30
N ASP A 49 3.04 7.98 -8.13
CA ASP A 49 2.09 8.92 -7.53
C ASP A 49 0.76 8.89 -8.28
N ARG A 50 0.77 8.98 -9.62
CA ARG A 50 -0.46 8.92 -10.43
C ARG A 50 -1.22 7.59 -10.29
N LEU A 51 -0.50 6.47 -10.19
CA LEU A 51 -1.12 5.16 -10.00
C LEU A 51 -1.75 5.02 -8.62
N THR A 52 -1.12 5.59 -7.60
CA THR A 52 -1.61 5.52 -6.23
C THR A 52 -2.53 6.66 -5.83
N GLU A 53 -2.60 7.74 -6.59
CA GLU A 53 -3.47 8.88 -6.36
C GLU A 53 -4.95 8.50 -6.17
N PRO A 54 -5.59 7.63 -6.98
CA PRO A 54 -6.97 7.22 -6.71
C PRO A 54 -7.16 6.49 -5.37
N LEU A 55 -6.13 5.79 -4.87
CA LEU A 55 -6.13 5.13 -3.57
C LEU A 55 -5.84 6.11 -2.42
N TYR A 56 -4.88 6.99 -2.59
CA TYR A 56 -4.43 7.93 -1.55
C TYR A 56 -5.29 9.19 -1.45
N ARG A 57 -5.95 9.64 -2.53
CA ARG A 57 -6.81 10.84 -2.54
C ARG A 57 -7.94 10.81 -1.50
N PRO A 58 -8.72 9.73 -1.33
CA PRO A 58 -9.71 9.67 -0.26
C PRO A 58 -9.05 9.66 1.13
N LEU A 59 -7.89 9.00 1.28
CA LEU A 59 -7.17 8.94 2.55
C LEU A 59 -6.59 10.29 2.97
N ARG A 60 -5.98 11.04 2.04
CA ARG A 60 -5.44 12.39 2.27
C ARG A 60 -6.51 13.44 2.60
N ARG A 61 -7.79 13.18 2.33
CA ARG A 61 -8.89 14.05 2.79
C ARG A 61 -9.22 13.88 4.26
N VAL A 62 -8.88 12.74 4.84
CA VAL A 62 -9.15 12.40 6.24
C VAL A 62 -7.89 12.59 7.08
N LEU A 63 -6.72 12.35 6.50
CA LEU A 63 -5.44 12.49 7.17
C LEU A 63 -5.00 13.96 7.22
N PRO A 64 -4.54 14.46 8.38
CA PRO A 64 -3.89 15.76 8.47
C PRO A 64 -2.61 15.81 7.63
N ASP A 65 -2.20 17.00 7.18
CA ASP A 65 -0.91 17.17 6.49
C ASP A 65 0.25 17.01 7.48
N PHE A 66 0.99 15.90 7.38
CA PHE A 66 2.11 15.56 8.28
C PHE A 66 3.45 16.21 7.88
N GLY A 67 3.44 17.45 7.39
CA GLY A 67 4.66 18.24 7.20
C GLY A 67 5.72 17.59 6.29
N GLY A 68 5.30 17.04 5.15
CA GLY A 68 6.20 16.49 4.12
C GLY A 68 6.41 14.98 4.17
N ILE A 69 5.88 14.28 5.19
CA ILE A 69 5.88 12.82 5.27
C ILE A 69 4.50 12.30 4.86
N ASP A 70 4.43 11.52 3.78
CA ASP A 70 3.18 10.90 3.36
C ASP A 70 2.86 9.69 4.26
N LEU A 71 1.78 9.80 5.06
CA LEU A 71 1.27 8.69 5.89
C LEU A 71 0.24 7.82 5.16
N ALA A 72 -0.20 8.21 3.95
CA ALA A 72 -1.17 7.43 3.19
C ALA A 72 -0.74 5.97 2.94
N PRO A 73 0.54 5.65 2.63
CA PRO A 73 0.97 4.26 2.48
C PRO A 73 0.80 3.44 3.76
N MET A 74 1.03 4.04 4.93
CA MET A 74 0.86 3.38 6.21
C MET A 74 -0.59 2.97 6.45
N VAL A 75 -1.53 3.85 6.11
CA VAL A 75 -2.96 3.56 6.25
C VAL A 75 -3.41 2.49 5.26
N VAL A 76 -2.90 2.50 4.02
CA VAL A 76 -3.18 1.44 3.07
C VAL A 76 -2.65 0.09 3.55
N ILE A 77 -1.43 0.04 4.09
CA ILE A 77 -0.87 -1.18 4.70
C ILE A 77 -1.77 -1.67 5.84
N LEU A 78 -2.23 -0.77 6.72
CA LEU A 78 -3.14 -1.12 7.80
C LEU A 78 -4.45 -1.72 7.28
N ILE A 79 -5.05 -1.13 6.24
CA ILE A 79 -6.25 -1.66 5.61
C ILE A 79 -5.98 -3.06 5.05
N ILE A 80 -4.86 -3.27 4.37
CA ILE A 80 -4.49 -4.58 3.82
C ILE A 80 -4.33 -5.62 4.93
N ILE A 81 -3.70 -5.26 6.05
CA ILE A 81 -3.56 -6.14 7.22
C ILE A 81 -4.94 -6.52 7.75
N ILE A 82 -5.86 -5.57 7.91
CA ILE A 82 -7.24 -5.86 8.37
C ILE A 82 -7.96 -6.79 7.38
N LEU A 83 -7.87 -6.52 6.07
CA LEU A 83 -8.49 -7.36 5.05
C LEU A 83 -7.90 -8.79 5.07
N ARG A 84 -6.59 -8.91 5.22
CA ARG A 84 -5.85 -10.16 5.07
C ARG A 84 -5.87 -11.03 6.32
N ASP A 85 -5.63 -10.44 7.48
CA ASP A 85 -5.41 -11.18 8.73
C ASP A 85 -6.70 -11.30 9.55
N ILE A 86 -7.70 -10.44 9.31
CA ILE A 86 -8.99 -10.46 10.04
C ILE A 86 -10.12 -10.89 9.12
N LEU A 87 -10.41 -10.14 8.05
CA LEU A 87 -11.61 -10.39 7.24
C LEU A 87 -11.53 -11.68 6.43
N LEU A 88 -10.42 -11.92 5.74
CA LEU A 88 -10.27 -13.10 4.88
C LEU A 88 -10.43 -14.42 5.64
N PRO A 89 -9.75 -14.65 6.79
CA PRO A 89 -9.91 -15.88 7.57
C PRO A 89 -11.33 -16.05 8.09
N ASN A 90 -11.99 -14.96 8.54
CA ASN A 90 -13.36 -14.99 9.04
C ASN A 90 -14.37 -15.33 7.93
N ILE A 91 -14.22 -14.74 6.74
CA ILE A 91 -15.05 -15.06 5.57
C ILE A 91 -14.83 -16.52 5.15
N PHE A 92 -13.57 -16.95 5.10
CA PHE A 92 -13.24 -18.33 4.77
C PHE A 92 -13.90 -19.29 5.77
N ALA A 93 -13.72 -19.08 7.08
CA ALA A 93 -14.34 -19.89 8.14
C ALA A 93 -15.87 -19.95 8.02
N THR A 94 -16.53 -18.83 7.72
CA THR A 94 -17.98 -18.77 7.53
C THR A 94 -18.44 -19.57 6.30
N LEU A 95 -17.67 -19.56 5.20
CA LEU A 95 -18.01 -20.25 3.96
C LEU A 95 -17.81 -21.78 4.00
N ILE A 96 -17.03 -22.30 4.96
CA ILE A 96 -16.76 -23.75 5.08
C ILE A 96 -17.37 -24.35 6.35
N GLY A 97 -17.65 -23.51 7.36
CA GLY A 97 -18.29 -23.90 8.61
C GLY A 97 -19.81 -23.73 8.63
N GLY A 98 -20.40 -23.26 7.53
CA GLY A 98 -21.84 -23.19 7.28
C GLY A 98 -22.34 -24.32 6.40
#